data_AF-A0A2T7SRN2-F1
#
_entry.id   AF-A0A2T7SRN2-F1
#
_cell.length_a   1.000
_cell.length_b   1.000
_cell.length_c   1.000
_cell.angle_alpha   90.00
_cell.angle_beta   90.00
_cell.angle_gamma   90.00
#
_symmetry.space_group_name_H-M   'P 1'
#
loop_
_entity.id
_entity.type
_entity.pdbx_description
1 polymer ?
#
loop_
_entity_poly.entity_id
_entity_poly.type
_entity_poly.pdbx_seq_one_letter_code
_entity_poly.pdbx_strand_id
1 'polypeptide(L)'
;AGDTITLNVDTAASGTHLSNSLKDLNKLGVDAILVTGGDQINVDLGAGALSANGTGGINFELPTLFGDLNGDRVLSEREDAALSVTLNAQAGDVAGIANKADALSAMGIDHIDLGGSNNVSVSIDQVEANALIHAGLDFAAGDTITLNVDTAASGTHLSNSLKDLNKLGVDAIMVTGGDQINVDLGAGALSANGTGGINFELPTLFGDLNGDRVLSEREDAALSVTLNAAASDVAGIANKADALSAMGIDHIDLGGSNNVSVSIDQVEANALIHAGLDFAAGDTITLNVDTAASGTHLSNSLKDLNKLGVDAIMVTGGDQINVDLGAGALSANGTGGINFELPTLFGDLNGDRVLSEREDAALSVTLNAQAGDVAGIANKADALSAMGIDHIDLGGINNVSVSIDQVEANALIHAGLDFAAGDTITLNVDTAASGTHLSNSLKDLNKLGVDAIMVTGGDQINVDLGAGALSASGTGGINFELPTLFGDLNGDRVLSEREDAALSVTLNAAASDVAGIANKADALSAMGIDHIDLGGSNNVSVSIDQVEANALIHAGLDFAAGDTITLNVDTAASGTHLSNSLKDLNKLGV
;
A
#
# COMPACT_ATOMS: atom_id res chain seq x y z
N ALA A 1 -43.67 58.74 3.34
CA ALA A 1 -43.57 57.69 2.30
C ALA A 1 -42.71 58.25 1.19
N GLY A 2 -41.40 57.96 1.23
CA GLY A 2 -40.39 58.56 0.36
C GLY A 2 -39.21 59.22 1.08
N ASP A 3 -39.24 59.35 2.41
CA ASP A 3 -38.11 59.86 3.19
C ASP A 3 -37.14 58.70 3.47
N THR A 4 -35.86 58.90 3.17
CA THR A 4 -34.78 57.96 3.53
C THR A 4 -34.25 58.32 4.92
N ILE A 5 -34.28 57.39 5.86
CA ILE A 5 -33.75 57.58 7.21
C ILE A 5 -32.42 56.85 7.32
N THR A 6 -31.33 57.61 7.36
CA THR A 6 -29.98 57.09 7.65
C THR A 6 -29.64 57.33 9.13
N LEU A 7 -29.32 56.25 9.85
CA LEU A 7 -28.77 56.34 11.20
C LEU A 7 -27.24 56.42 11.11
N ASN A 8 -26.65 57.44 11.71
CA ASN A 8 -25.19 57.55 11.80
C ASN A 8 -24.72 57.04 13.17
N VAL A 9 -23.83 56.07 13.17
CA VAL A 9 -23.26 55.43 14.37
C VAL A 9 -21.76 55.75 14.41
N ASP A 10 -21.32 56.37 15.49
CA ASP A 10 -19.89 56.62 15.76
C ASP A 10 -19.40 55.62 16.81
N THR A 11 -18.78 54.52 16.36
CA THR A 11 -18.35 53.44 17.26
C THR A 11 -17.22 53.85 18.19
N ALA A 12 -16.47 54.92 17.86
CA ALA A 12 -15.48 55.49 18.77
C ALA A 12 -16.14 56.19 19.98
N ALA A 13 -17.38 56.66 19.83
CA ALA A 13 -18.14 57.33 20.88
C ALA A 13 -19.12 56.38 21.60
N SER A 14 -19.75 55.45 20.90
CA SER A 14 -20.81 54.58 21.44
C SER A 14 -20.38 53.14 21.74
N GLY A 15 -19.15 52.75 21.40
CA GLY A 15 -18.73 51.35 21.37
C GLY A 15 -19.23 50.63 20.12
N THR A 16 -18.83 49.36 19.97
CA THR A 16 -19.12 48.55 18.77
C THR A 16 -20.50 47.89 18.80
N HIS A 17 -21.28 48.00 19.88
CA HIS A 17 -22.61 47.38 19.95
C HIS A 17 -23.72 48.39 19.66
N LEU A 18 -24.60 48.07 18.71
CA LEU A 18 -25.78 48.86 18.40
C LEU A 18 -26.81 48.71 19.53
N SER A 19 -27.25 49.82 20.12
CA SER A 19 -28.14 49.80 21.28
C SER A 19 -29.59 49.39 20.97
N ASN A 20 -29.97 49.40 19.69
CA ASN A 20 -31.31 49.07 19.23
C ASN A 20 -31.27 47.84 18.33
N SER A 21 -32.30 46.99 18.46
CA SER A 21 -32.42 45.82 17.60
C SER A 21 -32.79 46.21 16.16
N LEU A 22 -32.40 45.38 15.19
CA LEU A 22 -32.81 45.50 13.79
C LEU A 22 -34.33 45.59 13.66
N LYS A 23 -35.06 44.80 14.45
CA LYS A 23 -36.52 44.85 14.54
C LYS A 23 -37.05 46.22 14.98
N ASP A 24 -36.39 46.90 15.90
CA ASP A 24 -36.84 48.21 16.37
C ASP A 24 -36.50 49.32 15.37
N LEU A 25 -35.36 49.20 14.69
CA LEU A 25 -34.94 50.12 13.64
C LEU A 25 -35.82 50.01 12.39
N ASN A 26 -36.22 48.79 12.02
CA ASN A 26 -37.15 48.57 10.92
C ASN A 26 -38.54 49.17 11.23
N LYS A 27 -39.03 49.07 12.48
CA LYS A 27 -40.27 49.76 12.90
C LYS A 27 -40.17 51.28 12.82
N LEU A 28 -38.98 51.84 13.03
CA LEU A 28 -38.72 53.28 12.90
C LEU A 28 -38.56 53.71 11.44
N GLY A 29 -38.47 52.76 10.50
CA GLY A 29 -38.28 53.02 9.08
C GLY A 29 -36.85 53.42 8.73
N VAL A 30 -35.84 52.95 9.48
CA VAL A 30 -34.42 53.20 9.17
C VAL A 30 -34.03 52.40 7.92
N ASP A 31 -33.64 53.11 6.85
CA ASP A 31 -33.25 52.52 5.57
C ASP A 31 -31.76 52.13 5.54
N ALA A 32 -30.89 52.89 6.21
CA ALA A 32 -29.45 52.68 6.15
C ALA A 32 -28.77 53.04 7.48
N ILE A 33 -27.67 52.35 7.76
CA ILE A 33 -26.80 52.60 8.90
C ILE A 33 -25.40 52.90 8.40
N LEU A 34 -24.96 54.14 8.62
CA LEU A 34 -23.60 54.55 8.36
C LEU A 34 -22.78 54.40 9.65
N VAL A 35 -21.78 53.54 9.61
CA VAL A 35 -20.85 53.33 10.73
C VAL A 35 -19.58 54.14 10.49
N THR A 36 -19.16 54.90 11.49
CA THR A 36 -17.95 55.72 11.48
C THR A 36 -17.15 55.48 12.76
N GLY A 37 -15.84 55.73 12.74
CA GLY A 37 -14.97 55.58 13.92
C GLY A 37 -14.38 54.18 14.14
N GLY A 38 -14.83 53.17 13.39
CA GLY A 38 -14.32 51.80 13.42
C GLY A 38 -14.80 50.98 12.21
N ASP A 39 -14.32 49.75 12.11
CA ASP A 39 -14.56 48.79 11.01
C ASP A 39 -15.42 47.58 11.42
N GLN A 40 -15.95 47.56 12.65
CA GLN A 40 -16.84 46.51 13.13
C GLN A 40 -18.04 47.05 13.91
N ILE A 41 -19.18 46.34 13.83
CA ILE A 41 -20.37 46.61 14.63
C ILE A 41 -21.15 45.31 14.97
N ASN A 42 -21.62 45.18 16.20
CA ASN A 42 -22.47 44.10 16.66
C ASN A 42 -23.92 44.58 16.72
N VAL A 43 -24.85 43.76 16.24
CA VAL A 43 -26.26 44.10 16.14
C VAL A 43 -27.14 42.96 16.65
N ASP A 44 -28.24 43.30 17.31
CA ASP A 44 -29.22 42.31 17.76
C ASP A 44 -30.38 42.22 16.77
N LEU A 45 -30.84 41.01 16.44
CA LEU A 45 -32.07 40.79 15.66
C LEU A 45 -33.31 41.36 16.36
N GLY A 46 -33.38 41.19 17.69
CA GLY A 46 -34.56 41.45 18.51
C GLY A 46 -35.51 40.24 18.57
N ALA A 47 -36.08 39.99 19.76
CA ALA A 47 -36.83 38.76 20.03
C ALA A 47 -37.95 38.47 19.00
N GLY A 48 -37.93 37.25 18.44
CA GLY A 48 -38.91 36.77 17.47
C GLY A 48 -38.85 37.46 16.11
N ALA A 49 -37.72 38.04 15.72
CA ALA A 49 -37.53 38.68 14.42
C ALA A 49 -37.59 37.70 13.24
N LEU A 50 -37.32 36.41 13.47
CA LEU A 50 -37.23 35.38 12.41
C LEU A 50 -38.31 34.29 12.51
N SER A 51 -39.45 34.57 13.16
CA SER A 51 -40.49 33.54 13.37
C SER A 51 -41.04 32.96 12.05
N ALA A 52 -41.24 31.64 12.02
CA ALA A 52 -41.61 30.83 10.85
C ALA A 52 -42.91 31.24 10.11
N ASN A 53 -43.71 32.15 10.68
CA ASN A 53 -44.98 32.61 10.10
C ASN A 53 -44.88 33.97 9.38
N GLY A 54 -43.69 34.51 9.13
CA GLY A 54 -43.53 35.77 8.39
C GLY A 54 -44.08 37.01 9.11
N THR A 55 -44.31 36.92 10.42
CA THR A 55 -44.71 38.05 11.29
C THR A 55 -43.54 38.57 12.14
N GLY A 56 -42.34 38.03 11.91
CA GLY A 56 -41.10 38.53 12.49
C GLY A 56 -40.85 39.93 11.95
N GLY A 57 -41.02 40.94 12.82
CA GLY A 57 -41.21 42.34 12.43
C GLY A 57 -40.04 43.07 11.74
N ILE A 58 -39.15 42.36 11.05
CA ILE A 58 -38.17 42.91 10.11
C ILE A 58 -38.73 42.72 8.69
N ASN A 59 -38.89 43.81 7.96
CA ASN A 59 -39.19 43.76 6.54
C ASN A 59 -37.92 43.54 5.71
N PHE A 60 -37.70 42.31 5.25
CA PHE A 60 -36.58 41.96 4.37
C PHE A 60 -36.76 42.41 2.91
N GLU A 61 -37.92 42.95 2.52
CA GLU A 61 -38.12 43.54 1.18
C GLU A 61 -37.50 44.96 1.07
N LEU A 62 -37.28 45.62 2.20
CA LEU A 62 -36.62 46.93 2.33
C LEU A 62 -35.59 46.84 3.47
N PRO A 63 -34.47 46.13 3.25
CA PRO A 63 -33.49 45.88 4.29
C PRO A 63 -32.85 47.18 4.77
N THR A 64 -32.59 47.27 6.09
CA THR A 64 -31.70 48.29 6.63
C THR A 64 -30.28 47.96 6.22
N LEU A 65 -29.65 48.81 5.41
CA LEU A 65 -28.34 48.53 4.81
C LEU A 65 -27.20 49.04 5.70
N PHE A 66 -26.29 48.16 6.10
CA PHE A 66 -25.04 48.52 6.76
C PHE A 66 -23.96 48.77 5.71
N GLY A 67 -23.08 49.75 5.94
CA GLY A 67 -21.89 49.93 5.11
C GLY A 67 -22.11 50.62 3.75
N ASP A 68 -23.34 51.03 3.39
CA ASP A 68 -23.60 51.84 2.18
C ASP A 68 -23.02 53.26 2.32
N LEU A 69 -21.74 53.37 1.98
CA LEU A 69 -20.96 54.60 2.10
C LEU A 69 -21.39 55.65 1.07
N ASN A 70 -21.89 55.21 -0.08
CA ASN A 70 -22.17 56.08 -1.21
C ASN A 70 -23.66 56.49 -1.30
N GLY A 71 -24.55 55.78 -0.59
CA GLY A 71 -25.97 56.05 -0.45
C GLY A 71 -26.83 55.61 -1.63
N ASP A 72 -26.33 54.73 -2.51
CA ASP A 72 -27.04 54.22 -3.68
C ASP A 72 -27.97 53.02 -3.37
N ARG A 73 -27.99 52.59 -2.11
CA ARG A 73 -28.79 51.45 -1.60
C ARG A 73 -28.38 50.11 -2.22
N VAL A 74 -27.15 50.00 -2.69
CA VAL A 74 -26.56 48.75 -3.17
C VAL A 74 -25.23 48.56 -2.49
N LEU A 75 -25.07 47.45 -1.78
CA LEU A 75 -23.79 47.15 -1.14
C LEU A 75 -22.81 46.63 -2.20
N SER A 76 -21.79 47.42 -2.53
CA SER A 76 -20.68 46.92 -3.35
C SER A 76 -19.74 46.03 -2.54
N GLU A 77 -19.02 45.11 -3.19
CA GLU A 77 -18.02 44.24 -2.52
C GLU A 77 -17.00 45.04 -1.68
N ARG A 78 -16.67 46.27 -2.10
CA ARG A 78 -15.76 47.16 -1.38
C ARG A 78 -16.39 47.76 -0.14
N GLU A 79 -17.70 48.01 -0.17
CA GLU A 79 -18.45 48.55 0.96
C GLU A 79 -18.72 47.47 2.00
N ASP A 80 -19.08 46.27 1.55
CA ASP A 80 -19.22 45.07 2.38
C ASP A 80 -17.92 44.75 3.12
N ALA A 81 -16.81 44.63 2.38
CA ALA A 81 -15.50 44.37 2.97
C ALA A 81 -14.96 45.49 3.88
N ALA A 82 -15.57 46.68 3.90
CA ALA A 82 -15.12 47.81 4.71
C ALA A 82 -15.72 47.83 6.12
N LEU A 83 -16.78 47.06 6.37
CA LEU A 83 -17.46 47.01 7.66
C LEU A 83 -17.88 45.58 7.96
N SER A 84 -17.28 44.98 9.00
CA SER A 84 -17.66 43.67 9.50
C SER A 84 -18.82 43.80 10.49
N VAL A 85 -19.96 43.19 10.18
CA VAL A 85 -21.17 43.25 11.00
C VAL A 85 -21.46 41.89 11.61
N THR A 86 -21.45 41.83 12.94
CA THR A 86 -21.78 40.62 13.71
C THR A 86 -23.22 40.67 14.20
N LEU A 87 -24.00 39.66 13.83
CA LEU A 87 -25.36 39.45 14.29
C LEU A 87 -25.36 38.61 15.57
N ASN A 88 -25.69 39.25 16.69
CA ASN A 88 -25.96 38.51 17.92
C ASN A 88 -27.33 37.83 17.81
N ALA A 89 -27.32 36.51 17.91
CA ALA A 89 -28.48 35.65 17.79
C ALA A 89 -28.51 34.62 18.92
N GLN A 90 -29.58 33.83 18.99
CA GLN A 90 -29.65 32.67 19.87
C GLN A 90 -29.58 31.39 19.04
N ALA A 91 -29.20 30.27 19.66
CA ALA A 91 -29.22 28.95 19.03
C ALA A 91 -30.53 28.63 18.28
N GLY A 92 -31.68 29.04 18.85
CA GLY A 92 -33.00 28.83 18.23
C GLY A 92 -33.31 29.69 17.01
N ASP A 93 -32.50 30.73 16.74
CA ASP A 93 -32.67 31.62 15.59
C ASP A 93 -31.98 31.09 14.33
N VAL A 94 -31.04 30.15 14.45
CA VAL A 94 -30.17 29.68 13.35
C VAL A 94 -30.94 29.19 12.13
N ALA A 95 -31.97 28.36 12.32
CA ALA A 95 -32.82 27.91 11.22
C ALA A 95 -33.52 29.10 10.52
N GLY A 96 -33.94 30.11 11.29
CA GLY A 96 -34.53 31.34 10.75
C GLY A 96 -33.52 32.20 10.00
N ILE A 97 -32.27 32.25 10.48
CA ILE A 97 -31.15 32.96 9.87
C ILE A 97 -30.80 32.30 8.53
N ALA A 98 -30.63 30.98 8.50
CA ALA A 98 -30.36 30.24 7.28
C ALA A 98 -31.46 30.45 6.22
N ASN A 99 -32.74 30.44 6.61
CA ASN A 99 -33.87 30.75 5.73
C ASN A 99 -33.89 32.21 5.20
N LYS A 100 -33.09 33.11 5.80
CA LYS A 100 -32.97 34.53 5.43
C LYS A 100 -31.53 34.92 5.13
N ALA A 101 -30.65 33.97 4.86
CA ALA A 101 -29.21 34.19 4.74
C ALA A 101 -28.89 35.25 3.68
N ASP A 102 -29.41 35.10 2.46
CA ASP A 102 -29.22 36.09 1.38
C ASP A 102 -29.73 37.49 1.75
N ALA A 103 -30.84 37.57 2.50
CA ALA A 103 -31.40 38.86 2.89
C ALA A 103 -30.60 39.54 4.00
N LEU A 104 -29.99 38.75 4.88
CA LEU A 104 -29.09 39.24 5.93
C LEU A 104 -27.73 39.64 5.34
N SER A 105 -27.18 38.85 4.42
CA SER A 105 -26.01 39.21 3.64
C SER A 105 -26.24 40.48 2.83
N ALA A 106 -27.40 40.62 2.18
CA ALA A 106 -27.78 41.86 1.49
C ALA A 106 -28.01 43.06 2.43
N MET A 107 -28.14 42.84 3.75
CA MET A 107 -28.10 43.92 4.76
C MET A 107 -26.66 44.32 5.11
N GLY A 108 -25.65 43.56 4.70
CA GLY A 108 -24.25 43.69 5.10
C GLY A 108 -23.95 42.99 6.43
N ILE A 109 -24.68 41.91 6.75
CA ILE A 109 -24.32 41.03 7.88
C ILE A 109 -23.28 40.02 7.41
N ASP A 110 -22.21 39.84 8.17
CA ASP A 110 -21.13 38.88 7.87
C ASP A 110 -21.11 37.70 8.84
N HIS A 111 -21.14 37.99 10.15
CA HIS A 111 -20.90 36.98 11.19
C HIS A 111 -22.16 36.74 12.04
N ILE A 112 -22.31 35.52 12.56
CA ILE A 112 -23.36 35.12 13.50
C ILE A 112 -22.69 34.75 14.83
N ASP A 113 -23.01 35.46 15.92
CA ASP A 113 -22.57 35.14 17.28
C ASP A 113 -23.78 34.62 18.08
N LEU A 114 -23.70 33.39 18.59
CA LEU A 114 -24.82 32.73 19.26
C LEU A 114 -24.84 32.89 20.79
N GLY A 115 -23.88 33.58 21.40
CA GLY A 115 -23.80 33.58 22.86
C GLY A 115 -22.76 34.45 23.55
N GLY A 116 -22.00 35.27 22.84
CA GLY A 116 -20.86 35.99 23.42
C GLY A 116 -19.87 35.02 24.08
N SER A 117 -19.41 35.28 25.30
CA SER A 117 -18.33 34.48 25.95
C SER A 117 -18.72 33.07 26.46
N ASN A 118 -19.89 32.52 26.10
CA ASN A 118 -20.27 31.16 26.45
C ASN A 118 -20.24 30.28 25.20
N ASN A 119 -19.58 29.11 25.26
CA ASN A 119 -19.63 28.15 24.16
C ASN A 119 -21.07 27.64 23.99
N VAL A 120 -21.73 28.02 22.90
CA VAL A 120 -23.05 27.53 22.51
C VAL A 120 -22.87 26.41 21.49
N SER A 121 -23.56 25.28 21.69
CA SER A 121 -23.60 24.20 20.71
C SER A 121 -24.89 24.26 19.90
N VAL A 122 -24.77 24.27 18.57
CA VAL A 122 -25.89 24.22 17.63
C VAL A 122 -25.64 23.15 16.58
N SER A 123 -26.71 22.44 16.24
CA SER A 123 -26.71 21.57 15.07
C SER A 123 -27.47 22.22 13.91
N ILE A 124 -26.90 22.14 12.71
CA ILE A 124 -27.51 22.59 11.46
C ILE A 124 -27.57 21.43 10.46
N ASP A 125 -28.44 21.50 9.45
CA ASP A 125 -28.46 20.54 8.34
C ASP A 125 -27.68 21.04 7.10
N GLN A 126 -27.56 20.18 6.07
CA GLN A 126 -26.87 20.55 4.83
C GLN A 126 -27.54 21.69 4.06
N VAL A 127 -28.86 21.86 4.15
CA VAL A 127 -29.59 22.93 3.47
C VAL A 127 -29.30 24.25 4.15
N GLU A 128 -29.31 24.27 5.48
CA GLU A 128 -28.97 25.43 6.29
C GLU A 128 -27.52 25.84 6.07
N ALA A 129 -26.57 24.90 6.14
CA ALA A 129 -25.16 25.18 5.89
C ALA A 129 -24.92 25.76 4.49
N ASN A 130 -25.54 25.17 3.46
CA ASN A 130 -25.43 25.65 2.08
C ASN A 130 -25.99 27.07 1.92
N ALA A 131 -27.11 27.40 2.58
CA ALA A 131 -27.67 28.74 2.54
C ALA A 131 -26.75 29.77 3.21
N LEU A 132 -26.17 29.44 4.36
CA LEU A 132 -25.24 30.32 5.08
C LEU A 132 -23.95 30.55 4.28
N ILE A 133 -23.33 29.47 3.76
CA ILE A 133 -22.11 29.54 2.93
C ILE A 133 -22.36 30.35 1.66
N HIS A 134 -23.48 30.14 0.97
CA HIS A 134 -23.79 30.86 -0.26
C HIS A 134 -23.99 32.36 -0.03
N ALA A 135 -24.57 32.72 1.12
CA ALA A 135 -24.73 34.10 1.54
C ALA A 135 -23.41 34.75 2.05
N GLY A 136 -22.35 33.96 2.22
CA GLY A 136 -21.08 34.44 2.76
C GLY A 136 -21.10 34.65 4.28
N LEU A 137 -22.08 34.07 4.99
CA LEU A 137 -22.18 34.17 6.44
C LEU A 137 -21.33 33.11 7.14
N ASP A 138 -20.70 33.47 8.26
CA ASP A 138 -19.97 32.55 9.14
C ASP A 138 -20.34 32.70 10.62
N PHE A 139 -20.11 31.65 11.41
CA PHE A 139 -20.24 31.71 12.86
C PHE A 139 -18.99 32.33 13.48
N ALA A 140 -19.20 33.25 14.42
CA ALA A 140 -18.12 33.86 15.18
C ALA A 140 -17.38 32.82 16.03
N ALA A 141 -16.10 33.06 16.30
CA ALA A 141 -15.27 32.15 17.09
C ALA A 141 -15.83 31.95 18.52
N GLY A 142 -15.80 30.71 19.01
CA GLY A 142 -16.23 30.35 20.37
C GLY A 142 -17.53 29.54 20.41
N ASP A 143 -18.32 29.58 19.33
CA ASP A 143 -19.47 28.69 19.15
C ASP A 143 -19.01 27.29 18.71
N THR A 144 -19.85 26.28 18.98
CA THR A 144 -19.64 24.89 18.55
C THR A 144 -20.72 24.49 17.57
N ILE A 145 -20.35 24.35 16.31
CA ILE A 145 -21.30 24.06 15.23
C ILE A 145 -21.12 22.62 14.77
N THR A 146 -22.21 21.85 14.86
CA THR A 146 -22.28 20.47 14.36
C THR A 146 -23.13 20.44 13.09
N LEU A 147 -22.56 20.00 11.98
CA LEU A 147 -23.32 19.72 10.77
C LEU A 147 -23.90 18.30 10.83
N ASN A 148 -25.22 18.19 10.75
CA ASN A 148 -25.92 16.92 10.62
C ASN A 148 -26.10 16.56 9.15
N VAL A 149 -25.56 15.40 8.77
CA VAL A 149 -25.67 14.83 7.43
C VAL A 149 -26.49 13.54 7.51
N ASP A 150 -27.63 13.50 6.83
CA ASP A 150 -28.44 12.28 6.66
C ASP A 150 -28.24 11.72 5.26
N THR A 151 -27.32 10.75 5.12
CA THR A 151 -26.96 10.18 3.81
C THR A 151 -28.10 9.39 3.18
N ALA A 152 -29.11 8.95 3.95
CA ALA A 152 -30.30 8.34 3.40
C ALA A 152 -31.21 9.36 2.69
N ALA A 153 -31.17 10.63 3.11
CA ALA A 153 -31.94 11.72 2.51
C ALA A 153 -31.16 12.51 1.45
N SER A 154 -29.86 12.74 1.66
CA SER A 154 -29.02 13.62 0.83
C SER A 154 -28.02 12.89 -0.09
N GLY A 155 -27.92 11.57 0.00
CA GLY A 155 -26.86 10.80 -0.65
C GLY A 155 -25.54 10.83 0.11
N THR A 156 -24.52 10.17 -0.43
CA THR A 156 -23.21 9.95 0.21
C THR A 156 -22.17 11.02 -0.13
N HIS A 157 -22.56 12.17 -0.70
CA HIS A 157 -21.63 13.26 -1.00
C HIS A 157 -22.00 14.49 -0.18
N LEU A 158 -21.00 15.13 0.41
CA LEU A 158 -21.14 16.40 1.09
C LEU A 158 -21.38 17.52 0.07
N SER A 159 -22.37 18.37 0.31
CA SER A 159 -22.76 19.41 -0.66
C SER A 159 -21.78 20.59 -0.71
N ASN A 160 -20.96 20.75 0.32
CA ASN A 160 -20.01 21.86 0.48
C ASN A 160 -18.59 21.30 0.71
N SER A 161 -17.58 22.08 0.37
CA SER A 161 -16.19 21.68 0.61
C SER A 161 -15.79 21.85 2.07
N LEU A 162 -14.77 21.11 2.51
CA LEU A 162 -14.17 21.24 3.84
C LEU A 162 -13.68 22.66 4.10
N LYS A 163 -13.13 23.32 3.07
CA LYS A 163 -12.74 24.74 3.13
C LYS A 163 -13.92 25.65 3.42
N ASP A 164 -15.06 25.43 2.79
CA ASP A 164 -16.24 26.29 2.99
C ASP A 164 -16.88 26.02 4.36
N LEU A 165 -16.89 24.77 4.82
CA LEU A 165 -17.38 24.41 6.15
C LEU A 165 -16.47 24.92 7.27
N ASN A 166 -15.15 24.88 7.08
CA ASN A 166 -14.20 25.47 8.01
C ASN A 166 -14.37 26.99 8.10
N LYS A 167 -14.62 27.67 6.97
CA LYS A 167 -14.96 29.10 6.94
C LYS A 167 -16.28 29.41 7.62
N LEU A 168 -17.30 28.58 7.42
CA LEU A 168 -18.59 28.72 8.12
C LEU A 168 -18.42 28.58 9.64
N GLY A 169 -17.37 27.90 10.11
CA GLY A 169 -17.12 27.65 11.53
C GLY A 169 -17.66 26.30 12.01
N VAL A 170 -17.77 25.30 11.12
CA VAL A 170 -18.20 23.94 11.49
C VAL A 170 -17.08 23.18 12.20
N ASP A 171 -17.31 22.80 13.46
CA ASP A 171 -16.35 22.04 14.27
C ASP A 171 -16.47 20.53 14.07
N ALA A 172 -17.68 20.03 13.84
CA ALA A 172 -17.94 18.59 13.74
C ALA A 172 -19.01 18.27 12.71
N ILE A 173 -18.89 17.11 12.07
CA ILE A 173 -19.83 16.59 11.10
C ILE A 173 -20.34 15.24 11.62
N MET A 174 -21.63 15.19 11.92
CA MET A 174 -22.33 13.98 12.34
C MET A 174 -23.02 13.36 11.13
N VAL A 175 -22.56 12.18 10.72
CA VAL A 175 -23.14 11.43 9.61
C VAL A 175 -24.10 10.37 10.15
N THR A 176 -25.31 10.32 9.60
CA THR A 176 -26.36 9.35 9.93
C THR A 176 -26.94 8.76 8.64
N GLY A 177 -27.58 7.59 8.74
CA GLY A 177 -28.23 6.94 7.59
C GLY A 177 -27.32 6.02 6.76
N GLY A 178 -26.00 6.08 6.94
CA GLY A 178 -25.00 5.24 6.28
C GLY A 178 -23.66 5.24 7.01
N ASP A 179 -22.70 4.48 6.49
CA ASP A 179 -21.34 4.25 7.03
C ASP A 179 -20.24 4.83 6.14
N GLN A 180 -20.61 5.59 5.09
CA GLN A 180 -19.71 6.13 4.09
C GLN A 180 -20.11 7.57 3.72
N ILE A 181 -19.13 8.45 3.53
CA ILE A 181 -19.33 9.82 3.02
C ILE A 181 -18.15 10.26 2.16
N ASN A 182 -18.44 10.96 1.07
CA ASN A 182 -17.46 11.53 0.15
C ASN A 182 -17.41 13.05 0.35
N VAL A 183 -16.21 13.60 0.42
CA VAL A 183 -15.97 15.02 0.75
C VAL A 183 -14.98 15.64 -0.22
N ASP A 184 -15.08 16.96 -0.42
CA ASP A 184 -14.14 17.71 -1.24
C ASP A 184 -13.35 18.68 -0.35
N LEU A 185 -12.03 18.78 -0.54
CA LEU A 185 -11.22 19.77 0.17
C LEU A 185 -11.59 21.22 -0.18
N GLY A 186 -11.96 21.46 -1.44
CA GLY A 186 -12.18 22.79 -2.00
C GLY A 186 -10.90 23.38 -2.63
N ALA A 187 -11.07 24.21 -3.65
CA ALA A 187 -9.95 24.69 -4.46
C ALA A 187 -8.88 25.44 -3.64
N GLY A 188 -7.63 25.00 -3.79
CA GLY A 188 -6.46 25.60 -3.15
C GLY A 188 -6.31 25.31 -1.65
N ALA A 189 -7.10 24.39 -1.09
CA ALA A 189 -7.05 24.03 0.33
C ALA A 189 -5.68 23.52 0.80
N LEU A 190 -4.86 22.97 -0.10
CA LEU A 190 -3.53 22.43 0.21
C LEU A 190 -2.38 23.24 -0.41
N SER A 191 -2.60 24.52 -0.76
CA SER A 191 -1.56 25.34 -1.39
C SER A 191 -0.27 25.41 -0.54
N ALA A 192 0.89 25.24 -1.17
CA ALA A 192 2.22 25.14 -0.53
C ALA A 192 2.62 26.37 0.32
N ASN A 193 1.88 27.48 0.21
CA ASN A 193 2.14 28.71 0.96
C ASN A 193 1.34 28.80 2.29
N GLY A 194 0.60 27.76 2.68
CA GLY A 194 -0.18 27.78 3.93
C GLY A 194 -1.36 28.75 3.90
N THR A 195 -1.70 29.32 2.74
CA THR A 195 -2.93 30.09 2.49
C THR A 195 -4.12 29.19 2.14
N GLY A 196 -3.92 27.87 2.22
CA GLY A 196 -4.98 26.90 2.04
C GLY A 196 -5.99 27.08 3.15
N GLY A 197 -7.19 27.56 2.80
CA GLY A 197 -8.15 28.10 3.75
C GLY A 197 -8.75 27.13 4.77
N ILE A 198 -8.19 25.94 4.95
CA ILE A 198 -8.55 25.01 6.03
C ILE A 198 -7.54 25.18 7.16
N ASN A 199 -8.05 25.49 8.35
CA ASN A 199 -7.24 25.45 9.56
C ASN A 199 -7.15 24.01 10.11
N PHE A 200 -6.03 23.34 9.85
CA PHE A 200 -5.75 22.00 10.37
C PHE A 200 -5.39 21.97 11.88
N GLU A 201 -5.24 23.13 12.54
CA GLU A 201 -5.03 23.19 14.00
C GLU A 201 -6.34 23.00 14.79
N LEU A 202 -7.48 23.29 14.16
CA LEU A 202 -8.84 23.06 14.67
C LEU A 202 -9.63 22.28 13.61
N PRO A 203 -9.31 20.99 13.42
CA PRO A 203 -9.92 20.20 12.37
C PRO A 203 -11.43 20.07 12.56
N THR A 204 -12.17 20.06 11.46
CA THR A 204 -13.56 19.60 11.46
C THR A 204 -13.55 18.08 11.60
N LEU A 205 -14.13 17.53 12.67
CA LEU A 205 -14.13 16.08 12.92
C LEU A 205 -15.33 15.39 12.26
N PHE A 206 -15.08 14.32 11.52
CA PHE A 206 -16.09 13.40 11.04
C PHE A 206 -16.33 12.28 12.05
N GLY A 207 -17.60 11.94 12.31
CA GLY A 207 -17.92 10.75 13.10
C GLY A 207 -17.70 10.88 14.61
N ASP A 208 -17.43 12.08 15.15
CA ASP A 208 -17.44 12.34 16.60
C ASP A 208 -18.87 12.21 17.16
N LEU A 209 -19.25 10.97 17.48
CA LEU A 209 -20.60 10.62 17.96
C LEU A 209 -20.88 11.15 19.37
N ASN A 210 -19.85 11.46 20.14
CA ASN A 210 -19.98 11.76 21.56
C ASN A 210 -19.75 13.27 21.86
N GLY A 211 -19.19 14.01 20.91
CA GLY A 211 -18.99 15.45 20.96
C GLY A 211 -17.83 15.91 21.85
N ASP A 212 -16.89 15.02 22.19
CA ASP A 212 -15.71 15.34 22.99
C ASP A 212 -14.55 15.92 22.17
N ARG A 213 -14.72 16.06 20.86
CA ARG A 213 -13.75 16.58 19.89
C ARG A 213 -12.49 15.72 19.79
N VAL A 214 -12.60 14.42 20.09
CA VAL A 214 -11.54 13.43 19.93
C VAL A 214 -12.11 12.22 19.22
N LEU A 215 -11.50 11.83 18.10
CA LEU A 215 -11.92 10.63 17.39
C LEU A 215 -11.34 9.39 18.06
N SER A 216 -12.18 8.55 18.68
CA SER A 216 -11.74 7.24 19.16
C SER A 216 -11.65 6.23 18.02
N GLU A 217 -10.83 5.18 18.16
CA GLU A 217 -10.72 4.08 17.17
C GLU A 217 -12.08 3.48 16.77
N ARG A 218 -13.05 3.47 17.70
CA ARG A 218 -14.40 2.97 17.45
C ARG A 218 -15.24 3.96 16.62
N GLU A 219 -15.04 5.26 16.80
CA GLU A 219 -15.72 6.28 16.01
C GLU A 219 -15.15 6.35 14.60
N ASP A 220 -13.83 6.33 14.48
CA ASP A 220 -13.09 6.27 13.22
C ASP A 220 -13.52 5.04 12.40
N ALA A 221 -13.47 3.85 12.98
CA ALA A 221 -13.89 2.63 12.30
C ALA A 221 -15.40 2.53 11.97
N ALA A 222 -16.24 3.44 12.49
CA ALA A 222 -17.69 3.42 12.27
C ALA A 222 -18.12 4.23 11.04
N LEU A 223 -17.28 5.14 10.54
CA LEU A 223 -17.57 5.99 9.41
C LEU A 223 -16.34 6.06 8.51
N SER A 224 -16.49 5.59 7.28
CA SER A 224 -15.46 5.67 6.26
C SER A 224 -15.63 6.95 5.46
N VAL A 225 -14.61 7.79 5.42
CA VAL A 225 -14.64 9.08 4.74
C VAL A 225 -13.67 9.07 3.56
N THR A 226 -14.23 9.28 2.37
CA THR A 226 -13.43 9.39 1.13
C THR A 226 -13.25 10.86 0.76
N LEU A 227 -12.00 11.28 0.66
CA LEU A 227 -11.63 12.59 0.14
C LEU A 227 -11.48 12.54 -1.38
N ASN A 228 -12.36 13.25 -2.09
CA ASN A 228 -12.16 13.50 -3.52
C ASN A 228 -11.09 14.59 -3.69
N ALA A 229 -10.04 14.26 -4.43
CA ALA A 229 -8.91 15.15 -4.67
C ALA A 229 -8.48 15.12 -6.13
N ALA A 230 -7.72 16.12 -6.57
CA ALA A 230 -7.04 16.04 -7.85
C ALA A 230 -5.67 15.37 -7.68
N ALA A 231 -5.14 14.77 -8.74
CA ALA A 231 -3.76 14.26 -8.77
C ALA A 231 -2.71 15.26 -8.27
N SER A 232 -2.90 16.56 -8.54
CA SER A 232 -2.01 17.63 -8.10
C SER A 232 -2.01 17.87 -6.59
N ASP A 233 -3.03 17.39 -5.88
CA ASP A 233 -3.19 17.60 -4.44
C ASP A 233 -2.46 16.53 -3.62
N VAL A 234 -2.07 15.40 -4.21
CA VAL A 234 -1.50 14.23 -3.50
C VAL A 234 -0.27 14.58 -2.67
N ALA A 235 0.66 15.38 -3.19
CA ALA A 235 1.81 15.84 -2.41
C ALA A 235 1.39 16.69 -1.19
N GLY A 236 0.36 17.53 -1.34
CA GLY A 236 -0.21 18.30 -0.24
C GLY A 236 -0.94 17.43 0.79
N ILE A 237 -1.63 16.39 0.32
CA ILE A 237 -2.32 15.40 1.15
C ILE A 237 -1.30 14.62 1.97
N ALA A 238 -0.24 14.10 1.36
CA ALA A 238 0.83 13.40 2.07
C ALA A 238 1.49 14.28 3.14
N ASN A 239 1.72 15.57 2.86
CA ASN A 239 2.23 16.53 3.84
C ASN A 239 1.25 16.84 5.00
N LYS A 240 -0.03 16.50 4.85
CA LYS A 240 -1.11 16.71 5.83
C LYS A 240 -1.77 15.41 6.26
N ALA A 241 -1.13 14.27 6.01
CA ALA A 241 -1.74 12.95 6.20
C ALA A 241 -2.25 12.75 7.64
N ASP A 242 -1.41 13.02 8.64
CA ASP A 242 -1.80 12.93 10.06
C ASP A 242 -2.98 13.87 10.41
N ALA A 243 -3.02 15.06 9.82
CA ALA A 243 -4.09 16.02 10.10
C ALA A 243 -5.41 15.62 9.44
N LEU A 244 -5.36 15.01 8.25
CA LEU A 244 -6.52 14.46 7.56
C LEU A 244 -7.04 13.20 8.27
N SER A 245 -6.14 12.31 8.69
CA SER A 245 -6.49 11.16 9.54
C SER A 245 -7.13 11.62 10.85
N ALA A 246 -6.60 12.65 11.51
CA ALA A 246 -7.22 13.23 12.71
C ALA A 246 -8.60 13.88 12.46
N MET A 247 -8.93 14.22 11.22
CA MET A 247 -10.28 14.63 10.82
C MET A 247 -11.22 13.43 10.63
N GLY A 248 -10.70 12.20 10.58
CA GLY A 248 -11.43 10.98 10.24
C GLY A 248 -11.50 10.74 8.73
N ILE A 249 -10.54 11.23 7.95
CA ILE A 249 -10.40 10.88 6.52
C ILE A 249 -9.67 9.54 6.43
N ASP A 250 -10.20 8.60 5.63
CA ASP A 250 -9.62 7.28 5.43
C ASP A 250 -9.08 7.11 4.01
N HIS A 251 -9.91 7.46 3.01
CA HIS A 251 -9.63 7.16 1.62
C HIS A 251 -9.38 8.42 0.79
N ILE A 252 -8.57 8.30 -0.25
CA ILE A 252 -8.31 9.35 -1.25
C ILE A 252 -8.80 8.85 -2.61
N ASP A 253 -9.80 9.51 -3.19
CA ASP A 253 -10.29 9.23 -4.55
C ASP A 253 -9.81 10.33 -5.50
N LEU A 254 -9.09 9.95 -6.56
CA LEU A 254 -8.56 10.89 -7.56
C LEU A 254 -9.48 11.04 -8.79
N GLY A 255 -10.70 10.52 -8.70
CA GLY A 255 -11.77 10.72 -9.67
C GLY A 255 -11.96 9.52 -10.61
N GLY A 256 -12.06 8.31 -10.03
CA GLY A 256 -11.99 6.95 -10.62
C GLY A 256 -12.75 6.58 -11.92
N SER A 257 -13.28 7.55 -12.67
CA SER A 257 -13.82 7.38 -14.04
C SER A 257 -12.80 7.58 -15.17
N ASN A 258 -11.67 8.24 -14.88
CA ASN A 258 -10.50 8.26 -15.76
C ASN A 258 -9.39 7.58 -14.95
N ASN A 259 -8.69 6.59 -15.49
CA ASN A 259 -7.49 6.05 -14.82
C ASN A 259 -6.52 7.22 -14.58
N VAL A 260 -6.52 7.76 -13.35
CA VAL A 260 -5.62 8.84 -12.97
C VAL A 260 -4.36 8.18 -12.49
N SER A 261 -3.27 8.40 -13.22
CA SER A 261 -1.95 7.97 -12.80
C SER A 261 -1.30 9.06 -11.97
N VAL A 262 -0.95 8.73 -10.73
CA VAL A 262 -0.15 9.58 -9.84
C VAL A 262 1.10 8.85 -9.45
N SER A 263 2.19 9.61 -9.40
CA SER A 263 3.45 9.13 -8.88
C SER A 263 3.74 9.79 -7.54
N ILE A 264 4.13 8.98 -6.55
CA ILE A 264 4.53 9.40 -5.21
C ILE A 264 5.93 8.90 -4.90
N ASP A 265 6.63 9.54 -3.96
CA ASP A 265 7.91 9.04 -3.45
C ASP A 265 7.77 8.22 -2.15
N GLN A 266 8.88 7.68 -1.65
CA GLN A 266 8.89 6.89 -0.40
C GLN A 266 8.51 7.70 0.84
N VAL A 267 8.79 9.01 0.87
CA VAL A 267 8.45 9.88 2.01
C VAL A 267 6.94 10.10 2.05
N GLU A 268 6.34 10.39 0.89
CA GLU A 268 4.91 10.56 0.73
C GLU A 268 4.16 9.26 1.06
N ALA A 269 4.58 8.13 0.50
CA ALA A 269 3.98 6.82 0.81
C ALA A 269 4.07 6.48 2.29
N ASN A 270 5.22 6.73 2.93
CA ASN A 270 5.39 6.51 4.36
C ASN A 270 4.45 7.38 5.19
N ALA A 271 4.26 8.66 4.83
CA ALA A 271 3.35 9.55 5.54
C ALA A 271 1.89 9.09 5.43
N LEU A 272 1.45 8.69 4.23
CA LEU A 272 0.10 8.19 3.99
C LEU A 272 -0.16 6.89 4.76
N ILE A 273 0.76 5.92 4.68
CA ILE A 273 0.66 4.64 5.41
C ILE A 273 0.63 4.85 6.92
N HIS A 274 1.48 5.73 7.46
CA HIS A 274 1.51 6.00 8.91
C HIS A 274 0.23 6.67 9.41
N ALA A 275 -0.39 7.52 8.58
CA ALA A 275 -1.68 8.12 8.85
C ALA A 275 -2.87 7.17 8.66
N GLY A 276 -2.62 5.97 8.10
CA GLY A 276 -3.69 5.01 7.79
C GLY A 276 -4.51 5.36 6.55
N LEU A 277 -4.04 6.29 5.70
CA LEU A 277 -4.73 6.68 4.48
C LEU A 277 -4.44 5.70 3.33
N ASP A 278 -5.46 5.43 2.51
CA ASP A 278 -5.32 4.65 1.27
C ASP A 278 -5.98 5.31 0.06
N PHE A 279 -5.54 4.93 -1.14
CA PHE A 279 -6.19 5.36 -2.38
C PHE A 279 -7.39 4.47 -2.70
N ALA A 280 -8.50 5.09 -3.09
CA ALA A 280 -9.70 4.40 -3.49
C ALA A 280 -9.47 3.52 -4.73
N ALA A 281 -10.28 2.46 -4.86
CA ALA A 281 -10.17 1.55 -5.99
C ALA A 281 -10.42 2.25 -7.33
N GLY A 282 -9.58 1.96 -8.34
CA GLY A 282 -9.70 2.49 -9.70
C GLY A 282 -8.66 3.57 -10.04
N ASP A 283 -7.99 4.12 -9.03
CA ASP A 283 -6.82 4.97 -9.24
C ASP A 283 -5.59 4.15 -9.66
N THR A 284 -4.57 4.81 -10.20
CA THR A 284 -3.30 4.17 -10.59
C THR A 284 -2.13 4.85 -9.89
N ILE A 285 -1.55 4.18 -8.91
CA ILE A 285 -0.51 4.76 -8.05
C ILE A 285 0.83 4.09 -8.35
N THR A 286 1.81 4.91 -8.74
CA THR A 286 3.18 4.49 -8.98
C THR A 286 4.10 5.03 -7.89
N LEU A 287 4.69 4.15 -7.08
CA LEU A 287 5.73 4.51 -6.13
C LEU A 287 7.08 4.63 -6.85
N ASN A 288 7.69 5.81 -6.79
CA ASN A 288 9.05 6.03 -7.28
C ASN A 288 10.07 5.76 -6.17
N VAL A 289 11.04 4.91 -6.49
CA VAL A 289 12.12 4.52 -5.59
C VAL A 289 13.44 4.86 -6.26
N ASP A 290 14.18 5.81 -5.69
CA ASP A 290 15.56 6.10 -6.09
C ASP A 290 16.52 5.40 -5.12
N THR A 291 17.07 4.25 -5.53
CA THR A 291 17.95 3.45 -4.68
C THR A 291 19.32 4.09 -4.49
N ALA A 292 19.72 5.04 -5.35
CA ALA A 292 20.94 5.81 -5.14
C ALA A 292 20.79 6.81 -3.98
N ALA A 293 19.56 7.30 -3.74
CA ALA A 293 19.25 8.21 -2.64
C ALA A 293 18.78 7.51 -1.36
N SER A 294 18.04 6.41 -1.48
CA SER A 294 17.33 5.76 -0.37
C SER A 294 17.87 4.39 0.03
N GLY A 295 18.84 3.85 -0.71
CA GLY A 295 19.35 2.48 -0.51
C GLY A 295 18.49 1.44 -1.25
N THR A 296 18.85 0.17 -1.09
CA THR A 296 18.22 -0.96 -1.80
C THR A 296 17.14 -1.66 -0.97
N HIS A 297 16.56 -1.01 0.04
CA HIS A 297 15.51 -1.59 0.87
C HIS A 297 14.31 -0.63 0.94
N LEU A 298 13.11 -1.14 0.69
CA LEU A 298 11.88 -0.34 0.76
C LEU A 298 11.53 -0.01 2.21
N SER A 299 11.16 1.26 2.45
CA SER A 299 10.83 1.74 3.79
C SER A 299 9.52 1.14 4.35
N ASN A 300 8.65 0.63 3.46
CA ASN A 300 7.34 0.07 3.80
C ASN A 300 7.24 -1.39 3.32
N SER A 301 6.40 -2.17 3.99
CA SER A 301 6.18 -3.56 3.59
C SER A 301 5.27 -3.67 2.36
N LEU A 302 5.36 -4.78 1.64
CA LEU A 302 4.50 -5.09 0.50
C LEU A 302 3.01 -5.09 0.88
N LYS A 303 2.70 -5.57 2.09
CA LYS A 303 1.34 -5.49 2.66
C LYS A 303 0.87 -4.06 2.82
N ASP A 304 1.71 -3.16 3.33
CA ASP A 304 1.33 -1.77 3.56
C ASP A 304 1.18 -1.00 2.25
N LEU A 305 2.06 -1.26 1.27
CA LEU A 305 1.96 -0.69 -0.08
C LEU A 305 0.71 -1.18 -0.83
N ASN A 306 0.36 -2.46 -0.70
CA ASN A 306 -0.86 -3.01 -1.28
C ASN A 306 -2.11 -2.39 -0.64
N LYS A 307 -2.10 -2.18 0.69
CA LYS A 307 -3.19 -1.48 1.40
C LYS A 307 -3.32 -0.02 1.00
N LEU A 308 -2.19 0.69 0.83
CA LEU A 308 -2.18 2.07 0.35
C LEU A 308 -2.79 2.17 -1.06
N GLY A 309 -2.84 1.08 -1.83
CA GLY A 309 -3.34 1.07 -3.21
C GLY A 309 -2.23 1.31 -4.24
N VAL A 310 -0.97 0.98 -3.93
CA VAL A 310 0.14 1.09 -4.88
C VAL A 310 0.05 -0.03 -5.92
N ASP A 311 -0.07 0.35 -7.19
CA ASP A 311 -0.16 -0.57 -8.33
C ASP A 311 1.20 -0.94 -8.90
N ALA A 312 2.14 0.00 -8.91
CA ALA A 312 3.45 -0.19 -9.51
C ALA A 312 4.54 0.47 -8.68
N ILE A 313 5.72 -0.14 -8.68
CA ILE A 313 6.92 0.36 -8.03
C ILE A 313 7.98 0.53 -9.11
N MET A 314 8.31 1.79 -9.40
CA MET A 314 9.37 2.15 -10.34
C MET A 314 10.68 2.34 -9.57
N VAL A 315 11.62 1.43 -9.79
CA VAL A 315 12.95 1.48 -9.17
C VAL A 315 13.95 2.12 -10.15
N THR A 316 14.69 3.11 -9.67
CA THR A 316 15.74 3.81 -10.41
C THR A 316 17.02 3.84 -9.58
N GLY A 317 18.18 3.97 -10.24
CA GLY A 317 19.48 4.08 -9.56
C GLY A 317 20.19 2.76 -9.23
N GLY A 318 19.54 1.61 -9.43
CA GLY A 318 20.10 0.28 -9.21
C GLY A 318 19.31 -0.82 -9.92
N ASP A 319 19.80 -2.04 -9.86
CA ASP A 319 19.25 -3.26 -10.45
C ASP A 319 18.72 -4.26 -9.41
N GLN A 320 18.73 -3.89 -8.12
CA GLN A 320 18.21 -4.72 -7.03
C GLN A 320 17.42 -3.90 -6.01
N ILE A 321 16.40 -4.52 -5.43
CA ILE A 321 15.62 -3.97 -4.32
C ILE A 321 15.15 -5.08 -3.38
N ASN A 322 15.14 -4.80 -2.08
CA ASN A 322 14.62 -5.67 -1.05
C ASN A 322 13.31 -5.09 -0.52
N VAL A 323 12.32 -5.95 -0.31
CA VAL A 323 11.01 -5.58 0.23
C VAL A 323 10.61 -6.52 1.34
N ASP A 324 10.09 -5.97 2.44
CA ASP A 324 9.55 -6.79 3.52
C ASP A 324 8.13 -7.24 3.17
N LEU A 325 7.81 -8.51 3.39
CA LEU A 325 6.47 -9.05 3.12
C LEU A 325 5.38 -8.39 3.97
N GLY A 326 5.70 -8.09 5.24
CA GLY A 326 4.78 -7.52 6.23
C GLY A 326 4.09 -8.58 7.09
N ALA A 327 3.91 -8.29 8.39
CA ALA A 327 3.40 -9.28 9.33
C ALA A 327 1.98 -9.77 8.97
N GLY A 328 1.82 -11.09 8.84
CA GLY A 328 0.53 -11.71 8.50
C GLY A 328 0.05 -11.37 7.09
N ALA A 329 0.94 -11.03 6.17
CA ALA A 329 0.60 -10.79 4.77
C ALA A 329 0.13 -12.07 4.06
N LEU A 330 0.68 -13.23 4.44
CA LEU A 330 0.28 -14.53 3.94
C LEU A 330 -0.26 -15.35 5.11
N SER A 331 -1.58 -15.55 5.17
CA SER A 331 -2.14 -16.50 6.13
C SER A 331 -2.10 -17.91 5.51
N ALA A 332 -1.81 -18.93 6.32
CA ALA A 332 -1.79 -20.33 5.87
C ALA A 332 -3.13 -20.81 5.26
N ASN A 333 -4.22 -20.05 5.44
CA ASN A 333 -5.54 -20.32 4.88
C ASN A 333 -5.89 -19.44 3.67
N GLY A 334 -4.95 -18.67 3.13
CA GLY A 334 -5.16 -17.86 1.91
C GLY A 334 -5.98 -16.58 2.10
N THR A 335 -6.29 -16.19 3.33
CA THR A 335 -6.90 -14.88 3.68
C THR A 335 -5.82 -13.86 4.06
N GLY A 336 -4.70 -13.89 3.34
CA GLY A 336 -3.59 -12.98 3.57
C GLY A 336 -3.99 -11.51 3.46
N GLY A 337 -3.20 -10.62 4.06
CA GLY A 337 -3.43 -9.17 4.01
C GLY A 337 -3.14 -8.53 2.65
N ILE A 338 -2.47 -9.24 1.72
CA ILE A 338 -2.21 -8.77 0.35
C ILE A 338 -3.32 -9.24 -0.58
N ASN A 339 -3.87 -8.31 -1.36
CA ASN A 339 -4.75 -8.60 -2.47
C ASN A 339 -3.93 -8.91 -3.74
N PHE A 340 -3.89 -10.18 -4.14
CA PHE A 340 -3.22 -10.64 -5.35
C PHE A 340 -4.07 -10.52 -6.63
N GLU A 341 -5.33 -10.07 -6.54
CA GLU A 341 -6.16 -9.81 -7.73
C GLU A 341 -5.71 -8.53 -8.46
N LEU A 342 -5.13 -7.58 -7.71
CA LEU A 342 -4.51 -6.36 -8.21
C LEU A 342 -3.06 -6.30 -7.68
N PRO A 343 -2.15 -7.08 -8.27
CA PRO A 343 -0.78 -7.18 -7.79
C PRO A 343 -0.02 -5.86 -7.96
N THR A 344 0.75 -5.48 -6.94
CA THR A 344 1.74 -4.40 -7.04
C THR A 344 2.92 -4.90 -7.88
N LEU A 345 3.19 -4.24 -9.02
CA LEU A 345 4.23 -4.66 -9.96
C LEU A 345 5.55 -3.92 -9.72
N PHE A 346 6.63 -4.67 -9.58
CA PHE A 346 7.99 -4.12 -9.50
C PHE A 346 8.58 -4.01 -10.91
N GLY A 347 9.09 -2.83 -11.28
CA GLY A 347 9.83 -2.67 -12.53
C GLY A 347 8.97 -2.52 -13.79
N ASP A 348 7.66 -2.28 -13.68
CA ASP A 348 6.82 -1.87 -14.83
C ASP A 348 7.24 -0.48 -15.35
N LEU A 349 8.23 -0.48 -16.25
CA LEU A 349 8.84 0.74 -16.77
C LEU A 349 7.94 1.51 -17.72
N ASN A 350 6.93 0.86 -18.29
CA ASN A 350 6.10 1.42 -19.35
C ASN A 350 4.68 1.78 -18.87
N GLY A 351 4.28 1.29 -17.69
CA GLY A 351 3.03 1.62 -17.02
C GLY A 351 1.81 0.94 -17.63
N ASP A 352 1.98 -0.15 -18.39
CA ASP A 352 0.89 -0.92 -18.99
C ASP A 352 0.28 -1.97 -18.05
N ARG A 353 0.77 -2.04 -16.80
CA ARG A 353 0.36 -3.00 -15.77
C ARG A 353 0.61 -4.45 -16.18
N VAL A 354 1.63 -4.70 -17.01
CA VAL A 354 2.07 -6.04 -17.38
C VAL A 354 3.59 -6.08 -17.32
N LEU A 355 4.14 -7.02 -16.54
CA LEU A 355 5.57 -7.22 -16.50
C LEU A 355 6.03 -8.04 -17.71
N SER A 356 6.78 -7.42 -18.64
CA SER A 356 7.44 -8.16 -19.72
C SER A 356 8.70 -8.88 -19.24
N GLU A 357 9.12 -9.96 -19.92
CA GLU A 357 10.39 -10.67 -19.60
C GLU A 357 11.61 -9.74 -19.52
N ARG A 358 11.59 -8.62 -20.28
CA ARG A 358 12.67 -7.63 -20.25
C ARG A 358 12.60 -6.74 -19.02
N GLU A 359 11.40 -6.41 -18.56
CA GLU A 359 11.21 -5.60 -17.34
C GLU A 359 11.54 -6.42 -16.10
N ASP A 360 11.05 -7.66 -16.04
CA ASP A 360 11.35 -8.64 -14.99
C ASP A 360 12.87 -8.86 -14.87
N ALA A 361 13.54 -9.20 -15.97
CA ALA A 361 14.99 -9.42 -15.97
C ALA A 361 15.85 -8.16 -15.70
N ALA A 362 15.26 -6.96 -15.68
CA ALA A 362 15.99 -5.72 -15.45
C ALA A 362 16.10 -5.34 -13.97
N LEU A 363 15.29 -5.93 -13.10
CA LEU A 363 15.24 -5.62 -11.67
C LEU A 363 15.13 -6.91 -10.86
N SER A 364 16.13 -7.19 -10.03
CA SER A 364 16.11 -8.31 -9.09
C SER A 364 15.45 -7.88 -7.78
N VAL A 365 14.33 -8.51 -7.42
CA VAL A 365 13.57 -8.19 -6.22
C VAL A 365 13.68 -9.32 -5.20
N THR A 366 14.20 -8.97 -4.01
CA THR A 366 14.29 -9.90 -2.88
C THR A 366 13.18 -9.63 -1.88
N LEU A 367 12.33 -10.62 -1.64
CA LEU A 367 11.29 -10.60 -0.61
C LEU A 367 11.85 -11.09 0.71
N ASN A 368 11.99 -10.18 1.68
CA ASN A 368 12.31 -10.54 3.05
C ASN A 368 11.06 -11.07 3.74
N ALA A 369 11.13 -12.31 4.22
CA ALA A 369 10.05 -13.01 4.90
C ALA A 369 10.57 -13.77 6.13
N GLN A 370 9.68 -14.47 6.82
CA GLN A 370 10.04 -15.35 7.94
C GLN A 370 9.86 -16.81 7.54
N ALA A 371 10.53 -17.72 8.27
CA ALA A 371 10.38 -19.17 8.06
C ALA A 371 8.91 -19.65 8.03
N GLY A 372 8.04 -19.03 8.84
CA GLY A 372 6.61 -19.37 8.90
C GLY A 372 5.82 -18.95 7.66
N ASP A 373 6.35 -18.06 6.83
CA ASP A 373 5.69 -17.54 5.62
C ASP A 373 5.90 -18.45 4.41
N VAL A 374 6.89 -19.34 4.42
CA VAL A 374 7.33 -20.13 3.25
C VAL A 374 6.21 -20.95 2.62
N ALA A 375 5.37 -21.61 3.43
CA ALA A 375 4.20 -22.33 2.92
C ALA A 375 3.20 -21.38 2.23
N GLY A 376 3.01 -20.18 2.77
CA GLY A 376 2.18 -19.14 2.17
C GLY A 376 2.76 -18.60 0.86
N ILE A 377 4.09 -18.42 0.82
CA ILE A 377 4.84 -17.99 -0.36
C ILE A 377 4.70 -19.03 -1.47
N ALA A 378 4.94 -20.31 -1.17
CA ALA A 378 4.79 -21.39 -2.13
C ALA A 378 3.36 -21.48 -2.70
N ASN A 379 2.34 -21.29 -1.85
CA ASN A 379 0.94 -21.23 -2.30
C ASN A 379 0.61 -20.02 -3.19
N LYS A 380 1.45 -18.98 -3.16
CA LYS A 380 1.29 -17.73 -3.95
C LYS A 380 2.47 -17.49 -4.89
N ALA A 381 3.25 -18.52 -5.20
CA ALA A 381 4.50 -18.40 -5.94
C ALA A 381 4.29 -17.73 -7.31
N ASP A 382 3.32 -18.20 -8.09
CA ASP A 382 2.99 -17.61 -9.40
C ASP A 382 2.54 -16.14 -9.28
N ALA A 383 1.83 -15.78 -8.21
CA ALA A 383 1.35 -14.42 -8.00
C ALA A 383 2.49 -13.48 -7.57
N LEU A 384 3.43 -13.96 -6.76
CA LEU A 384 4.63 -13.21 -6.37
C LEU A 384 5.60 -13.05 -7.55
N SER A 385 5.79 -14.10 -8.35
CA SER A 385 6.54 -14.03 -9.61
C SER A 385 5.90 -13.03 -10.59
N ALA A 386 4.57 -13.03 -10.72
CA ALA A 386 3.87 -12.04 -11.55
C ALA A 386 3.99 -10.60 -11.01
N MET A 387 4.33 -10.41 -9.74
CA MET A 387 4.68 -9.11 -9.16
C MET A 387 6.12 -8.69 -9.48
N GLY A 388 6.95 -9.58 -10.01
CA GLY A 388 8.38 -9.39 -10.24
C GLY A 388 9.23 -9.72 -9.02
N ILE A 389 8.76 -10.56 -8.09
CA ILE A 389 9.59 -11.10 -7.01
C ILE A 389 10.45 -12.25 -7.57
N ASP A 390 11.75 -12.22 -7.32
CA ASP A 390 12.69 -13.27 -7.74
C ASP A 390 13.17 -14.11 -6.56
N HIS A 391 13.62 -13.44 -5.50
CA HIS A 391 14.34 -14.10 -4.40
C HIS A 391 13.55 -14.04 -3.10
N ILE A 392 13.72 -15.03 -2.24
CA ILE A 392 13.15 -15.10 -0.88
C ILE A 392 14.30 -15.09 0.13
N ASP A 393 14.38 -14.07 0.98
CA ASP A 393 15.35 -14.00 2.09
C ASP A 393 14.60 -14.24 3.41
N LEU A 394 14.99 -15.27 4.16
CA LEU A 394 14.36 -15.63 5.44
C LEU A 394 15.08 -15.05 6.66
N GLY A 395 16.16 -14.28 6.46
CA GLY A 395 16.87 -13.54 7.49
C GLY A 395 18.39 -13.63 7.36
N GLY A 396 18.99 -12.72 6.60
CA GLY A 396 20.43 -12.65 6.26
C GLY A 396 21.51 -12.57 7.36
N ILE A 397 21.26 -12.91 8.63
CA ILE A 397 22.35 -13.10 9.64
C ILE A 397 22.24 -14.33 10.54
N ASN A 398 21.07 -14.94 10.67
CA ASN A 398 20.90 -16.13 11.50
C ASN A 398 20.48 -17.24 10.56
N ASN A 399 21.38 -18.14 10.17
CA ASN A 399 21.05 -19.28 9.30
C ASN A 399 19.69 -19.86 9.68
N VAL A 400 18.67 -19.54 8.89
CA VAL A 400 17.31 -20.00 9.16
C VAL A 400 17.19 -21.35 8.51
N SER A 401 16.89 -22.37 9.31
CA SER A 401 16.57 -23.69 8.78
C SER A 401 15.08 -23.78 8.53
N VAL A 402 14.70 -23.97 7.28
CA VAL A 402 13.32 -24.22 6.86
C VAL A 402 13.23 -25.55 6.17
N SER A 403 12.15 -26.26 6.45
CA SER A 403 11.82 -27.48 5.74
C SER A 403 10.61 -27.24 4.85
N ILE A 404 10.71 -27.69 3.60
CA ILE A 404 9.65 -27.61 2.60
C ILE A 404 9.33 -29.01 2.07
N ASP A 405 8.14 -29.22 1.53
CA ASP A 405 7.79 -30.46 0.83
C ASP A 405 7.99 -30.36 -0.70
N GLN A 406 7.74 -31.46 -1.41
CA GLN A 406 7.87 -31.50 -2.87
C GLN A 406 6.83 -30.65 -3.60
N VAL A 407 5.64 -30.43 -3.03
CA VAL A 407 4.61 -29.58 -3.63
C VAL A 407 5.06 -28.13 -3.57
N GLU A 408 5.54 -27.69 -2.40
CA GLU A 408 6.06 -26.35 -2.17
C GLU A 408 7.28 -26.07 -3.06
N ALA A 409 8.26 -26.98 -3.10
CA ALA A 409 9.44 -26.84 -3.95
C ALA A 409 9.07 -26.74 -5.44
N ASN A 410 8.13 -27.57 -5.91
CA ASN A 410 7.69 -27.56 -7.29
C ASN A 410 6.96 -26.25 -7.65
N ALA A 411 6.17 -25.68 -6.73
CA ALA A 411 5.52 -24.39 -6.93
C ALA A 411 6.54 -23.25 -7.03
N LEU A 412 7.52 -23.20 -6.12
CA LEU A 412 8.57 -22.18 -6.11
C LEU A 412 9.44 -22.25 -7.39
N ILE A 413 9.88 -23.45 -7.77
CA ILE A 413 10.67 -23.69 -9.00
C ILE A 413 9.87 -23.31 -10.25
N HIS A 414 8.59 -23.66 -10.32
CA HIS A 414 7.75 -23.33 -11.47
C HIS A 414 7.57 -21.83 -11.66
N ALA A 415 7.41 -21.10 -10.54
CA ALA A 415 7.34 -19.64 -10.52
C ALA A 415 8.70 -18.96 -10.76
N GLY A 416 9.80 -19.72 -10.76
CA GLY A 416 11.15 -19.20 -10.92
C GLY A 416 11.74 -18.54 -9.66
N LEU A 417 11.12 -18.76 -8.49
CA LEU A 417 11.58 -18.22 -7.22
C LEU A 417 12.74 -19.04 -6.64
N ASP A 418 13.70 -18.37 -6.00
CA ASP A 418 14.79 -19.00 -5.24
C ASP A 418 15.02 -18.39 -3.87
N PHE A 419 15.60 -19.17 -2.95
CA PHE A 419 16.03 -18.67 -1.65
C PHE A 419 17.37 -17.94 -1.77
N ALA A 420 17.47 -16.78 -1.12
CA ALA A 420 18.68 -15.99 -1.07
C ALA A 420 19.81 -16.75 -0.35
N ALA A 421 21.06 -16.40 -0.68
CA ALA A 421 22.22 -17.04 -0.09
C ALA A 421 22.29 -16.82 1.44
N GLY A 422 22.51 -17.91 2.19
CA GLY A 422 22.67 -17.87 3.66
C GLY A 422 21.56 -18.58 4.43
N ASP A 423 20.43 -18.82 3.78
CA ASP A 423 19.37 -19.67 4.33
C ASP A 423 19.74 -21.15 4.26
N THR A 424 19.04 -21.98 5.05
CA THR A 424 19.24 -23.44 5.08
C THR A 424 17.93 -24.14 4.75
N ILE A 425 17.83 -24.67 3.54
CA ILE A 425 16.59 -25.24 3.03
C ILE A 425 16.70 -26.76 2.96
N THR A 426 15.81 -27.45 3.68
CA THR A 426 15.69 -28.90 3.68
C THR A 426 14.43 -29.34 2.95
N LEU A 427 14.57 -30.03 1.83
CA LEU A 427 13.46 -30.66 1.13
C LEU A 427 13.11 -32.00 1.79
N ASN A 428 11.88 -32.14 2.27
CA ASN A 428 11.34 -33.39 2.77
C ASN A 428 10.68 -34.19 1.64
N VAL A 429 11.09 -35.44 1.53
CA VAL A 429 10.62 -36.39 0.53
C VAL A 429 10.07 -37.61 1.24
N ASP A 430 8.78 -37.89 1.08
CA ASP A 430 8.15 -39.12 1.55
C ASP A 430 7.95 -40.06 0.36
N THR A 431 8.87 -41.00 0.16
CA THR A 431 8.83 -41.93 -0.97
C THR A 431 7.67 -42.92 -0.87
N ALA A 432 7.05 -43.10 0.30
CA ALA A 432 5.84 -43.89 0.43
C ALA A 432 4.63 -43.17 -0.17
N ALA A 433 4.64 -41.83 -0.17
CA ALA A 433 3.60 -40.99 -0.75
C ALA A 433 3.88 -40.57 -2.21
N SER A 434 5.13 -40.21 -2.54
CA SER A 434 5.51 -39.65 -3.85
C SER A 434 6.20 -40.63 -4.80
N GLY A 435 6.51 -41.85 -4.34
CA GLY A 435 7.38 -42.77 -5.06
C GLY A 435 8.86 -42.42 -4.93
N THR A 436 9.72 -43.18 -5.62
CA THR A 436 11.19 -43.08 -5.50
C THR A 436 11.83 -42.17 -6.55
N HIS A 437 11.07 -41.33 -7.24
CA HIS A 437 11.61 -40.35 -8.19
C HIS A 437 11.22 -38.93 -7.74
N LEU A 438 12.21 -38.04 -7.65
CA LEU A 438 11.96 -36.63 -7.37
C LEU A 438 11.24 -35.98 -8.55
N SER A 439 10.29 -35.08 -8.24
CA SER A 439 9.57 -34.30 -9.25
C SER A 439 10.42 -33.21 -9.91
N ASN A 440 11.51 -32.80 -9.24
CA ASN A 440 12.39 -31.72 -9.66
C ASN A 440 13.79 -32.26 -9.98
N SER A 441 14.49 -31.60 -10.90
CA SER A 441 15.87 -31.97 -11.22
C SER A 441 16.85 -31.41 -10.19
N LEU A 442 18.04 -32.00 -10.10
CA LEU A 442 19.12 -31.53 -9.23
C LEU A 442 19.52 -30.09 -9.56
N LYS A 443 19.50 -29.72 -10.83
CA LYS A 443 19.70 -28.34 -11.28
C LYS A 443 18.64 -27.39 -10.73
N ASP A 444 17.37 -27.80 -10.74
CA ASP A 444 16.27 -26.95 -10.26
C ASP A 444 16.31 -26.79 -8.74
N LEU A 445 16.60 -27.87 -8.01
CA LEU A 445 16.76 -27.85 -6.55
C LEU A 445 17.96 -27.00 -6.12
N ASN A 446 19.07 -27.08 -6.86
CA ASN A 446 20.23 -26.24 -6.58
C ASN A 446 19.95 -24.76 -6.86
N LYS A 447 19.20 -24.44 -7.93
CA LYS A 447 18.75 -23.08 -8.22
C LYS A 447 17.80 -22.53 -7.16
N LEU A 448 16.86 -23.35 -6.69
CA LEU A 448 15.96 -22.98 -5.61
C LEU A 448 16.73 -22.66 -4.31
N GLY A 449 17.97 -23.15 -4.15
CA GLY A 449 18.75 -22.99 -2.93
C GLY A 449 18.54 -24.12 -1.91
N VAL A 450 18.13 -25.32 -2.37
CA VAL A 450 17.99 -26.49 -1.49
C VAL A 450 19.36 -27.01 -1.06
N ASP A 451 19.60 -27.04 0.25
CA ASP A 451 20.86 -27.50 0.83
C ASP A 451 20.87 -28.97 1.18
N ALA A 452 19.73 -29.49 1.63
CA ALA A 452 19.60 -30.88 2.06
C ALA A 452 18.30 -31.48 1.58
N ILE A 453 18.32 -32.78 1.28
CA ILE A 453 17.16 -33.57 0.91
C ILE A 453 17.04 -34.70 1.92
N MET A 454 15.97 -34.65 2.71
CA MET A 454 15.64 -35.68 3.69
C MET A 454 14.64 -36.65 3.08
N VAL A 455 15.06 -37.89 2.88
CA VAL A 455 14.21 -38.95 2.33
C VAL A 455 13.67 -39.83 3.46
N THR A 456 12.36 -40.07 3.44
CA THR A 456 11.64 -40.93 4.38
C THR A 456 10.79 -41.94 3.62
N GLY A 457 10.49 -43.09 4.23
CA GLY A 457 9.64 -44.14 3.63
C GLY A 457 10.36 -45.13 2.71
N GLY A 458 11.65 -44.93 2.41
CA GLY A 458 12.47 -45.81 1.58
C GLY A 458 13.97 -45.55 1.75
N ASP A 459 14.79 -46.39 1.13
CA ASP A 459 16.26 -46.36 1.13
C ASP A 459 16.84 -46.06 -0.28
N GLN A 460 15.98 -45.65 -1.22
CA GLN A 460 16.34 -45.38 -2.61
C GLN A 460 15.61 -44.13 -3.11
N ILE A 461 16.31 -43.26 -3.84
CA ILE A 461 15.73 -42.12 -4.53
C ILE A 461 16.42 -41.88 -5.87
N ASN A 462 15.65 -41.48 -6.86
CA ASN A 462 16.12 -41.17 -8.20
C ASN A 462 15.92 -39.66 -8.45
N VAL A 463 16.94 -39.00 -8.99
CA VAL A 463 16.92 -37.57 -9.31
C VAL A 463 17.42 -37.35 -10.72
N ASP A 464 16.74 -36.49 -11.48
CA ASP A 464 17.20 -36.10 -12.80
C ASP A 464 18.28 -35.03 -12.68
N LEU A 465 19.34 -35.12 -13.48
CA LEU A 465 20.43 -34.12 -13.46
C LEU A 465 19.96 -32.72 -13.89
N GLY A 466 19.02 -32.65 -14.84
CA GLY A 466 18.52 -31.43 -15.44
C GLY A 466 19.31 -30.98 -16.67
N ALA A 467 18.61 -30.46 -17.68
CA ALA A 467 19.20 -30.13 -18.98
C ALA A 467 20.33 -29.08 -18.85
N GLY A 468 21.50 -29.39 -19.39
CA GLY A 468 22.66 -28.50 -19.40
C GLY A 468 23.31 -28.26 -18.03
N ALA A 469 23.01 -29.08 -17.02
CA ALA A 469 23.56 -28.93 -15.68
C ALA A 469 25.10 -28.97 -15.66
N LEU A 470 25.73 -29.75 -16.54
CA LEU A 470 27.18 -29.98 -16.59
C LEU A 470 27.83 -29.45 -17.87
N SER A 471 27.42 -28.27 -18.35
CA SER A 471 27.94 -27.72 -19.61
C SER A 471 29.48 -27.62 -19.65
N ALA A 472 30.07 -27.98 -20.80
CA ALA A 472 31.53 -28.05 -21.00
C ALA A 472 32.26 -26.70 -20.87
N SER A 473 31.53 -25.57 -20.87
CA SER A 473 32.06 -24.22 -20.65
C SER A 473 32.29 -23.89 -19.18
N GLY A 474 31.96 -24.77 -18.24
CA GLY A 474 32.07 -24.50 -16.80
C GLY A 474 30.99 -23.56 -16.26
N THR A 475 30.05 -23.13 -17.12
CA THR A 475 28.82 -22.41 -16.76
C THR A 475 27.69 -23.39 -16.47
N GLY A 476 28.01 -24.55 -15.89
CA GLY A 476 27.02 -25.55 -15.49
C GLY A 476 25.99 -24.93 -14.54
N GLY A 477 24.75 -25.40 -14.63
CA GLY A 477 23.65 -24.85 -13.82
C GLY A 477 23.68 -25.23 -12.34
N ILE A 478 24.56 -26.16 -11.93
CA ILE A 478 24.72 -26.61 -10.54
C ILE A 478 25.96 -25.95 -9.94
N ASN A 479 25.78 -25.29 -8.80
CA ASN A 479 26.85 -24.81 -7.93
C ASN A 479 27.35 -25.96 -7.03
N PHE A 480 28.53 -26.48 -7.33
CA PHE A 480 29.19 -27.53 -6.52
C PHE A 480 29.98 -26.99 -5.32
N GLU A 481 30.07 -25.68 -5.13
CA GLU A 481 30.71 -25.08 -3.94
C GLU A 481 29.80 -25.15 -2.71
N LEU A 482 28.48 -25.14 -2.92
CA LEU A 482 27.42 -25.34 -1.92
C LEU A 482 26.52 -26.49 -2.38
N PRO A 483 26.98 -27.74 -2.26
CA PRO A 483 26.25 -28.91 -2.77
C PRO A 483 24.97 -29.18 -2.00
N THR A 484 23.91 -29.54 -2.73
CA THR A 484 22.71 -30.16 -2.15
C THR A 484 23.05 -31.58 -1.66
N LEU A 485 22.85 -31.86 -0.38
CA LEU A 485 23.18 -33.14 0.25
C LEU A 485 21.96 -34.05 0.35
N PHE A 486 22.06 -35.27 -0.16
CA PHE A 486 21.06 -36.30 0.02
C PHE A 486 21.33 -37.10 1.29
N GLY A 487 20.34 -37.20 2.18
CA GLY A 487 20.46 -38.07 3.36
C GLY A 487 21.21 -37.48 4.56
N ASP A 488 21.52 -36.18 4.58
CA ASP A 488 22.01 -35.50 5.78
C ASP A 488 20.91 -35.44 6.86
N LEU A 489 20.84 -36.51 7.66
CA LEU A 489 19.81 -36.70 8.67
C LEU A 489 19.95 -35.78 9.88
N ASN A 490 21.14 -35.20 10.07
CA ASN A 490 21.46 -34.45 11.29
C ASN A 490 21.57 -32.93 11.03
N GLY A 491 21.65 -32.52 9.76
CA GLY A 491 21.64 -31.13 9.32
C GLY A 491 22.94 -30.38 9.59
N ASP A 492 24.06 -31.09 9.79
CA ASP A 492 25.38 -30.49 9.98
C ASP A 492 26.09 -30.11 8.68
N ARG A 493 25.42 -30.32 7.53
CA ARG A 493 25.94 -30.12 6.18
C ARG A 493 27.17 -30.97 5.87
N VAL A 494 27.30 -32.12 6.51
CA VAL A 494 28.36 -33.09 6.25
C VAL A 494 27.75 -34.48 6.18
N LEU A 495 27.90 -35.13 5.02
CA LEU A 495 27.46 -36.50 4.87
C LEU A 495 28.44 -37.46 5.57
N SER A 496 28.03 -38.08 6.68
CA SER A 496 28.84 -39.14 7.32
C SER A 496 28.72 -40.46 6.56
N GLU A 497 29.70 -41.36 6.69
CA GLU A 497 29.67 -42.71 6.09
C GLU A 497 28.37 -43.48 6.42
N ARG A 498 27.76 -43.20 7.58
CA ARG A 498 26.51 -43.83 8.00
C ARG A 498 25.31 -43.23 7.28
N GLU A 499 25.32 -41.92 7.03
CA GLU A 499 24.23 -41.23 6.32
C GLU A 499 24.26 -41.57 4.84
N ASP A 500 25.43 -41.52 4.21
CA ASP A 500 25.67 -41.94 2.83
C ASP A 500 25.21 -43.39 2.60
N ALA A 501 25.63 -44.33 3.46
CA ALA A 501 25.22 -45.73 3.33
C ALA A 501 23.73 -46.01 3.63
N ALA A 502 22.97 -45.05 4.16
CA ALA A 502 21.58 -45.24 4.55
C ALA A 502 20.58 -44.94 3.43
N LEU A 503 21.00 -44.21 2.39
CA LEU A 503 20.15 -43.81 1.27
C LEU A 503 20.98 -43.99 0.00
N SER A 504 20.54 -44.84 -0.92
CA SER A 504 21.19 -44.89 -2.23
C SER A 504 20.48 -44.03 -3.27
N VAL A 505 21.25 -43.18 -3.93
CA VAL A 505 20.75 -42.14 -4.82
C VAL A 505 21.19 -42.43 -6.25
N THR A 506 20.22 -42.53 -7.15
CA THR A 506 20.46 -42.70 -8.58
C THR A 506 20.27 -41.37 -9.31
N LEU A 507 21.32 -40.91 -9.98
CA LEU A 507 21.28 -39.75 -10.86
C LEU A 507 20.93 -40.17 -12.29
N ASN A 508 19.74 -39.79 -12.75
CA ASN A 508 19.35 -39.97 -14.14
C ASN A 508 19.99 -38.85 -14.98
N ALA A 509 20.79 -39.23 -15.97
CA ALA A 509 21.50 -38.30 -16.85
C ALA A 509 21.45 -38.77 -18.30
N ALA A 510 21.81 -37.92 -19.26
CA ALA A 510 21.99 -38.37 -20.63
C ALA A 510 23.40 -38.94 -20.82
N ALA A 511 23.58 -39.85 -21.79
CA ALA A 511 24.91 -40.35 -22.16
C ALA A 511 25.92 -39.24 -22.51
N SER A 512 25.44 -38.09 -23.00
CA SER A 512 26.27 -36.92 -23.27
C SER A 512 26.82 -36.23 -22.02
N ASP A 513 26.21 -36.46 -20.86
CA ASP A 513 26.58 -35.82 -19.60
C ASP A 513 27.69 -36.59 -18.87
N VAL A 514 27.97 -37.84 -19.26
CA VAL A 514 28.91 -38.75 -18.59
C VAL A 514 30.31 -38.16 -18.42
N ALA A 515 30.84 -37.48 -19.45
CA ALA A 515 32.12 -36.79 -19.33
C ALA A 515 32.08 -35.68 -18.28
N GLY A 516 30.98 -34.93 -18.21
CA GLY A 516 30.75 -33.91 -17.18
C GLY A 516 30.61 -34.52 -15.78
N ILE A 517 29.89 -35.63 -15.67
CA ILE A 517 29.71 -36.39 -14.42
C ILE A 517 31.06 -36.90 -13.92
N ALA A 518 31.88 -37.51 -14.79
CA ALA A 518 33.21 -37.98 -14.43
C ALA A 518 34.12 -36.83 -13.95
N ASN A 519 34.04 -35.65 -14.59
CA ASN A 519 34.76 -34.46 -14.14
C ASN A 519 34.30 -33.92 -12.77
N LYS A 520 33.08 -34.26 -12.34
CA LYS A 520 32.47 -33.84 -11.07
C LYS A 520 32.20 -35.02 -10.13
N ALA A 521 32.84 -36.17 -10.36
CA ALA A 521 32.53 -37.41 -9.67
C ALA A 521 32.67 -37.28 -8.15
N ASP A 522 33.78 -36.71 -7.66
CA ASP A 522 33.99 -36.48 -6.23
C ASP A 522 32.95 -35.55 -5.62
N ALA A 523 32.50 -34.53 -6.37
CA ALA A 523 31.50 -33.57 -5.89
C ALA A 523 30.10 -34.21 -5.85
N LEU A 524 29.74 -35.02 -6.84
CA LEU A 524 28.49 -35.78 -6.86
C LEU A 524 28.46 -36.86 -5.77
N SER A 525 29.57 -37.56 -5.55
CA SER A 525 29.70 -38.48 -4.41
C SER A 525 29.57 -37.75 -3.07
N ALA A 526 30.18 -36.57 -2.92
CA ALA A 526 30.01 -35.76 -1.71
C ALA A 526 28.57 -35.25 -1.50
N MET A 527 27.76 -35.19 -2.57
CA MET A 527 26.32 -34.93 -2.49
C MET A 527 25.52 -36.16 -2.04
N GLY A 528 26.13 -37.35 -1.98
CA GLY A 528 25.46 -38.62 -1.70
C GLY A 528 24.90 -39.30 -2.95
N ILE A 529 25.40 -38.98 -4.16
CA ILE A 529 25.05 -39.73 -5.37
C ILE A 529 25.88 -41.02 -5.41
N ASP A 530 25.22 -42.17 -5.64
CA ASP A 530 25.88 -43.48 -5.76
C ASP A 530 25.88 -44.00 -7.19
N HIS A 531 24.74 -43.90 -7.86
CA HIS A 531 24.47 -44.58 -9.12
C HIS A 531 24.19 -43.57 -10.23
N ILE A 532 24.61 -43.88 -11.45
CA ILE A 532 24.31 -43.11 -12.67
C ILE A 532 23.43 -43.98 -13.57
N ASP A 533 22.23 -43.52 -13.89
CA ASP A 533 21.35 -44.15 -14.89
C ASP A 533 21.33 -43.29 -16.16
N LEU A 534 21.71 -43.87 -17.30
CA LEU A 534 21.75 -43.16 -18.60
C LEU A 534 20.45 -43.27 -19.41
N GLY A 535 19.43 -43.95 -18.88
CA GLY A 535 18.09 -44.02 -19.46
C GLY A 535 17.38 -45.37 -19.26
N GLY A 536 16.09 -45.31 -18.93
CA GLY A 536 15.28 -46.49 -18.64
C GLY A 536 15.12 -47.52 -19.78
N SER A 537 15.21 -48.80 -19.43
CA SER A 537 14.87 -50.04 -20.17
C SER A 537 15.54 -50.32 -21.53
N ASN A 538 16.25 -49.36 -22.13
CA ASN A 538 17.04 -49.56 -23.34
C ASN A 538 18.52 -49.55 -22.97
N ASN A 539 19.31 -50.52 -23.44
CA ASN A 539 20.76 -50.48 -23.26
C ASN A 539 21.33 -49.22 -23.91
N VAL A 540 21.75 -48.26 -23.10
CA VAL A 540 22.49 -47.08 -23.56
C VAL A 540 23.97 -47.43 -23.58
N SER A 541 24.63 -47.17 -24.72
CA SER A 541 26.07 -47.37 -24.84
C SER A 541 26.82 -46.04 -24.78
N VAL A 542 27.68 -45.86 -23.79
CA VAL A 542 28.59 -44.71 -23.69
C VAL A 542 30.04 -45.18 -23.73
N SER A 543 30.92 -44.36 -24.30
CA SER A 543 32.35 -44.60 -24.23
C SER A 543 32.99 -43.60 -23.29
N ILE A 544 33.82 -44.10 -22.38
CA ILE A 544 34.60 -43.30 -21.43
C ILE A 544 36.10 -43.58 -21.63
N ASP A 545 36.96 -42.62 -21.31
CA ASP A 545 38.40 -42.83 -21.29
C ASP A 545 38.91 -43.33 -19.93
N GLN A 546 40.22 -43.58 -19.81
CA GLN A 546 40.83 -44.02 -18.55
C GLN A 546 40.80 -42.96 -17.45
N VAL A 547 40.83 -41.66 -17.78
CA VAL A 547 40.77 -40.59 -16.78
C VAL A 547 39.36 -40.53 -16.18
N GLU A 548 38.34 -40.58 -17.03
CA GLU A 548 36.93 -40.60 -16.62
C GLU A 548 36.62 -41.86 -15.79
N ALA A 549 37.05 -43.04 -16.25
CA ALA A 549 36.87 -44.28 -15.50
C ALA A 549 37.57 -44.24 -14.12
N ASN A 550 38.79 -43.68 -14.06
CA ASN A 550 39.48 -43.48 -12.78
C ASN A 550 38.68 -42.56 -11.87
N ALA A 551 38.19 -41.42 -12.36
CA ALA A 551 37.45 -40.47 -11.54
C ALA A 551 36.18 -41.08 -10.94
N LEU A 552 35.38 -41.77 -11.76
CA LEU A 552 34.16 -42.45 -11.31
C LEU A 552 34.46 -43.53 -10.26
N ILE A 553 35.48 -44.38 -10.48
CA ILE A 553 35.88 -45.43 -9.53
C ILE A 553 36.37 -44.83 -8.20
N HIS A 554 37.17 -43.75 -8.23
CA HIS A 554 37.69 -43.13 -7.01
C HIS A 554 36.59 -42.47 -6.19
N ALA A 555 35.62 -41.85 -6.85
CA ALA A 555 34.42 -41.30 -6.22
C ALA A 555 33.43 -42.37 -5.75
N GLY A 556 33.62 -43.63 -6.16
CA GLY A 556 32.71 -44.72 -5.80
C GLY A 556 31.41 -44.76 -6.61
N LEU A 557 31.28 -43.93 -7.65
CA LEU A 557 30.13 -43.91 -8.54
C LEU A 557 30.13 -45.13 -9.46
N ASP A 558 28.97 -45.75 -9.65
CA ASP A 558 28.76 -46.81 -10.64
C ASP A 558 27.58 -46.50 -11.59
N PHE A 559 27.42 -47.33 -12.63
CA PHE A 559 26.31 -47.22 -13.56
C PHE A 559 25.21 -48.21 -13.20
N ALA A 560 23.96 -47.79 -13.36
CA ALA A 560 22.79 -48.60 -13.11
C ALA A 560 22.76 -49.85 -14.02
N ALA A 561 22.08 -50.90 -13.56
CA ALA A 561 21.99 -52.15 -14.28
C ALA A 561 21.23 -51.99 -15.61
N GLY A 562 21.90 -52.21 -16.74
CA GLY A 562 21.30 -52.11 -18.09
C GLY A 562 22.11 -51.26 -19.05
N ASP A 563 22.95 -50.37 -18.53
CA ASP A 563 23.87 -49.55 -19.33
C ASP A 563 25.08 -50.37 -19.81
N THR A 564 25.61 -50.04 -20.99
CA THR A 564 26.77 -50.70 -21.60
C THR A 564 27.91 -49.70 -21.71
N ILE A 565 28.93 -49.84 -20.87
CA ILE A 565 30.03 -48.87 -20.80
C ILE A 565 31.24 -49.39 -21.58
N THR A 566 31.71 -48.64 -22.57
CA THR A 566 32.89 -49.01 -23.36
C THR A 566 34.10 -48.17 -22.95
N LEU A 567 35.07 -48.80 -22.29
CA LEU A 567 36.34 -48.14 -21.99
C LEU A 567 37.18 -47.97 -23.25
N ASN A 568 37.40 -46.73 -23.66
CA ASN A 568 38.34 -46.38 -24.71
C ASN A 568 39.76 -46.33 -24.14
N VAL A 569 40.57 -47.30 -24.55
CA VAL A 569 41.97 -47.42 -24.12
C VAL A 569 42.87 -46.83 -25.20
N ASP A 570 43.27 -45.57 -25.02
CA ASP A 570 44.33 -44.99 -25.84
C ASP A 570 45.70 -45.55 -25.42
N THR A 571 46.09 -46.67 -26.03
CA THR A 571 47.40 -47.32 -25.78
C THR A 571 48.61 -46.46 -26.14
N ALA A 572 48.44 -45.37 -26.91
CA ALA A 572 49.51 -44.42 -27.19
C ALA A 572 49.71 -43.41 -26.04
N ALA A 573 48.64 -43.07 -25.31
CA ALA A 573 48.68 -42.14 -24.17
C ALA A 573 48.82 -42.83 -22.79
N SER A 574 48.27 -44.04 -22.63
CA SER A 574 48.14 -44.74 -21.34
C SER A 574 49.14 -45.89 -21.10
N GLY A 575 49.93 -46.24 -22.13
CA GLY A 575 50.81 -47.41 -22.10
C GLY A 575 50.05 -48.72 -22.39
N THR A 576 50.71 -49.87 -22.17
CA THR A 576 50.15 -51.20 -22.45
C THR A 576 49.37 -51.80 -21.27
N HIS A 577 49.10 -51.02 -20.23
CA HIS A 577 48.45 -51.46 -18.99
C HIS A 577 47.25 -50.58 -18.68
N LEU A 578 46.18 -51.19 -18.16
CA LEU A 578 45.04 -50.45 -17.61
C LEU A 578 45.43 -49.83 -16.27
N SER A 579 45.00 -48.60 -16.01
CA SER A 579 45.14 -47.95 -14.71
C SER A 579 44.30 -48.59 -13.60
N ASN A 580 43.20 -49.26 -13.96
CA ASN A 580 42.22 -49.84 -13.04
C ASN A 580 42.26 -51.36 -13.06
N SER A 581 41.91 -51.98 -11.93
CA SER A 581 41.75 -53.43 -11.88
C SER A 581 40.48 -53.86 -12.62
N LEU A 582 40.45 -55.10 -13.14
CA LEU A 582 39.23 -55.68 -13.72
C LEU A 582 38.07 -55.73 -12.73
N LYS A 583 38.38 -55.78 -11.41
CA LYS A 583 37.34 -55.74 -10.37
C LYS A 583 36.71 -54.35 -10.29
N ASP A 584 37.50 -53.29 -10.40
CA ASP A 584 37.01 -51.91 -10.33
C ASP A 584 36.27 -51.54 -11.62
N LEU A 585 36.78 -51.97 -12.77
CA LEU A 585 36.08 -51.82 -14.05
C LEU A 585 34.74 -52.57 -14.06
N ASN A 586 34.68 -53.76 -13.46
CA ASN A 586 33.43 -54.50 -13.33
C ASN A 586 32.40 -53.79 -12.43
N LYS A 587 32.83 -52.91 -11.51
CA LYS A 587 31.88 -52.08 -10.74
C LYS A 587 31.22 -51.02 -11.63
N LEU A 588 31.97 -50.43 -12.56
CA LEU A 588 31.43 -49.51 -13.57
C LEU A 588 30.59 -50.18 -14.67
N GLY A 589 30.44 -51.51 -14.68
CA GLY A 589 29.77 -52.21 -15.77
C GLY A 589 30.55 -52.23 -17.09
N VAL A 590 31.90 -52.10 -17.04
CA VAL A 590 32.83 -52.12 -18.19
C VAL A 590 33.30 -53.52 -18.55
#